data_AF-A0AAE1PQ06-F1
#
_entry.id   AF-A0AAE1PQ06-F1
#
_cell.length_a   1.000
_cell.length_b   1.000
_cell.length_c   1.000
_cell.angle_alpha   90.00
_cell.angle_beta   90.00
_cell.angle_gamma   90.00
#
_symmetry.space_group_name_H-M   'P 1'
#
loop_
_entity.id
_entity.type
_entity.pdbx_description
1 polymer ?
#
loop_
_entity_poly.entity_id
_entity_poly.type
_entity_poly.pdbx_seq_one_letter_code
_entity_poly.pdbx_strand_id
1 'polypeptide(L)'
;MSGVRQWTMEGAEFSSTYRMEGMYSVMVVMAAAAGCSCSALPVRVSPHASHEERLQAAHNLLSESPLIDGHNDLAWNVRMFLHNKLHSFNLSSDLTREKPWMNSPFSHTDLPRLRKGQVAAQVSLPIFTQPWLDRAVV
;
A
#
# COMPACT_ATOMS: atom_id res chain seq x y z
N MET A 1 -11.48 -61.87 -60.16
CA MET A 1 -10.74 -61.70 -58.89
C MET A 1 -10.33 -60.24 -58.77
N SER A 2 -10.99 -59.46 -57.92
CA SER A 2 -10.43 -58.24 -57.29
C SER A 2 -11.47 -57.72 -56.28
N GLY A 3 -11.15 -57.85 -55.00
CA GLY A 3 -12.07 -57.62 -53.88
C GLY A 3 -12.40 -56.15 -53.65
N VAL A 4 -13.68 -55.90 -53.38
CA VAL A 4 -14.17 -54.63 -52.83
C VAL A 4 -14.07 -54.72 -51.31
N ARG A 5 -13.20 -53.92 -50.70
CA ARG A 5 -13.13 -53.78 -49.24
C ARG A 5 -14.23 -52.83 -48.77
N GLN A 6 -15.18 -53.37 -48.02
CA GLN A 6 -16.24 -52.62 -47.35
C GLN A 6 -15.67 -52.05 -46.05
N TRP A 7 -15.66 -50.73 -45.90
CA TRP A 7 -15.26 -50.05 -44.66
C TRP A 7 -16.49 -49.99 -43.74
N THR A 8 -16.46 -50.72 -42.64
CA THR A 8 -17.40 -50.56 -41.52
C THR A 8 -16.91 -49.42 -40.63
N MET A 9 -17.74 -48.40 -40.42
CA MET A 9 -17.48 -47.38 -39.40
C MET A 9 -17.72 -48.00 -38.02
N GLU A 10 -16.64 -48.32 -37.31
CA GLU A 10 -16.72 -48.60 -35.87
C GLU A 10 -16.96 -47.29 -35.13
N GLY A 11 -18.03 -47.26 -34.35
CA GLY A 11 -18.46 -46.12 -33.57
C GLY A 11 -17.33 -45.65 -32.66
N ALA A 12 -17.05 -44.35 -32.70
CA ALA A 12 -16.19 -43.70 -31.74
C ALA A 12 -16.80 -43.85 -30.34
N GLU A 13 -16.25 -44.75 -29.52
CA GLU A 13 -16.43 -44.71 -28.08
C GLU A 13 -15.79 -43.41 -27.59
N PHE A 14 -16.62 -42.37 -27.49
CA PHE A 14 -16.23 -41.12 -26.86
C PHE A 14 -16.00 -41.40 -25.37
N SER A 15 -14.76 -41.73 -25.05
CA SER A 15 -14.37 -42.32 -23.78
C SER A 15 -14.69 -41.40 -22.60
N SER A 16 -15.43 -41.95 -21.64
CA SER A 16 -15.78 -41.40 -20.32
C SER A 16 -14.61 -40.70 -19.62
N THR A 17 -13.39 -41.18 -19.87
CA THR A 17 -12.14 -40.65 -19.32
C THR A 17 -11.91 -39.18 -19.69
N TYR A 18 -12.20 -38.75 -20.94
CA TYR A 18 -12.05 -37.35 -21.34
C TYR A 18 -13.05 -36.41 -20.65
N ARG A 19 -14.21 -36.93 -20.24
CA ARG A 19 -15.24 -36.17 -19.52
C ARG A 19 -14.84 -35.90 -18.07
N MET A 20 -14.15 -36.86 -17.44
CA MET A 20 -13.66 -36.76 -16.05
C MET A 20 -12.43 -35.87 -15.92
N GLU A 21 -11.44 -36.02 -16.80
CA GLU A 21 -10.22 -35.19 -16.81
C GLU A 21 -10.54 -33.72 -17.15
N GLY A 22 -11.49 -33.50 -18.07
CA GLY A 22 -12.00 -32.17 -18.40
C GLY A 22 -12.73 -31.51 -17.23
N MET A 23 -13.54 -32.27 -16.50
CA MET A 23 -14.22 -31.79 -15.28
C MET A 23 -13.23 -31.43 -14.16
N TYR A 24 -12.19 -32.24 -13.95
CA TYR A 24 -11.14 -31.93 -12.98
C TYR A 24 -10.39 -30.65 -13.35
N SER A 25 -10.04 -30.49 -14.63
CA SER A 25 -9.38 -29.28 -15.13
C SER A 25 -10.25 -28.03 -14.96
N VAL A 26 -11.56 -28.13 -15.27
CA VAL A 26 -12.51 -27.03 -15.08
C VAL A 26 -12.70 -26.70 -13.59
N MET A 27 -12.79 -27.70 -12.72
CA MET A 27 -12.89 -27.47 -11.27
C MET A 27 -11.65 -26.81 -10.69
N VAL A 28 -10.45 -27.20 -11.13
CA VAL A 28 -9.18 -26.58 -10.71
C VAL A 28 -9.09 -25.12 -11.18
N VAL A 29 -9.51 -24.82 -12.41
CA VAL A 29 -9.53 -23.45 -12.95
C VAL A 29 -10.53 -22.57 -12.19
N MET A 30 -11.71 -23.09 -11.85
CA MET A 30 -12.72 -22.34 -11.08
C MET A 30 -12.29 -22.12 -9.61
N ALA A 31 -11.58 -23.09 -9.01
CA ALA A 31 -11.02 -22.93 -7.67
C ALA A 31 -9.89 -21.90 -7.63
N ALA A 32 -9.04 -21.83 -8.67
CA ALA A 32 -8.01 -20.82 -8.81
C ALA A 32 -8.59 -19.40 -9.03
N ALA A 33 -9.69 -19.29 -9.78
CA ALA A 33 -10.37 -18.01 -10.01
C ALA A 33 -11.11 -17.45 -8.77
N ALA A 34 -11.51 -18.32 -7.84
CA ALA A 34 -12.18 -17.91 -6.60
C ALA A 34 -11.22 -17.37 -5.51
N GLY A 35 -9.90 -17.55 -5.67
CA GLY A 35 -8.89 -17.24 -4.65
C GLY A 35 -8.36 -15.81 -4.62
N CYS A 36 -8.70 -14.96 -5.60
CA CYS A 36 -8.17 -13.58 -5.70
C CYS A 36 -9.26 -12.52 -5.56
N SER A 37 -10.13 -12.65 -4.56
CA SER A 37 -10.91 -11.49 -4.10
C SER A 37 -10.13 -10.80 -2.97
N CYS A 38 -9.29 -9.82 -3.33
CA CYS A 38 -8.79 -8.83 -2.38
C CYS A 38 -9.95 -7.91 -1.96
N SER A 39 -10.95 -8.45 -1.27
CA SER A 39 -11.98 -7.64 -0.66
C SER A 39 -11.39 -7.04 0.60
N ALA A 40 -10.99 -5.77 0.54
CA ALA A 40 -10.78 -4.97 1.74
C ALA A 40 -12.08 -5.02 2.54
N LEU A 41 -12.11 -5.84 3.60
CA LEU A 41 -13.27 -5.90 4.47
C LEU A 41 -13.42 -4.51 5.11
N PRO A 42 -14.62 -3.90 5.06
CA PRO A 42 -14.83 -2.65 5.76
C PRO A 42 -14.66 -2.92 7.25
N VAL A 43 -13.64 -2.30 7.86
CA VAL A 43 -13.44 -2.32 9.30
C VAL A 43 -14.66 -1.65 9.93
N ARG A 44 -15.54 -2.46 10.51
CA ARG A 44 -16.70 -1.99 11.26
C ARG A 44 -16.33 -1.91 12.73
N VAL A 45 -16.16 -0.69 13.23
CA VAL A 45 -16.07 -0.41 14.66
C VAL A 45 -17.46 -0.02 15.16
N SER A 46 -17.87 -0.55 16.31
CA SER A 46 -19.14 -0.18 16.94
C SER A 46 -19.16 1.33 17.24
N PRO A 47 -20.29 2.04 17.02
CA PRO A 47 -20.43 3.44 17.43
C PRO A 47 -20.21 3.64 18.94
N HIS A 48 -20.48 2.60 19.74
CA HIS A 48 -20.32 2.59 21.20
C HIS A 48 -18.96 2.04 21.65
N ALA A 49 -18.04 1.73 20.74
CA ALA A 49 -16.70 1.31 21.11
C ALA A 49 -16.03 2.38 21.98
N SER A 50 -15.16 1.95 22.88
CA SER A 50 -14.25 2.82 23.62
C SER A 50 -13.23 3.50 22.69
N HIS A 51 -12.53 4.50 23.22
CA HIS A 51 -11.44 5.15 22.47
C HIS A 51 -10.33 4.15 22.11
N GLU A 52 -9.96 3.28 23.05
CA GLU A 52 -8.91 2.28 22.87
C GLU A 52 -9.28 1.26 21.78
N GLU A 53 -10.52 0.78 21.77
CA GLU A 53 -10.99 -0.15 20.73
C GLU A 53 -10.96 0.49 19.33
N ARG A 54 -11.31 1.77 19.22
CA ARG A 54 -11.19 2.52 17.96
C ARG A 54 -9.74 2.69 17.53
N LEU A 55 -8.84 3.01 18.47
CA LEU A 55 -7.41 3.17 18.20
C LEU A 55 -6.81 1.84 17.72
N GLN A 56 -7.13 0.73 18.40
CA GLN A 56 -6.68 -0.60 18.01
C GLN A 56 -7.19 -0.99 16.62
N ALA A 57 -8.46 -0.73 16.32
CA ALA A 57 -9.03 -0.98 14.99
C ALA A 57 -8.31 -0.16 13.90
N ALA A 58 -7.99 1.10 14.17
CA ALA A 58 -7.22 1.94 13.26
C ALA A 58 -5.80 1.39 13.04
N HIS A 59 -5.11 0.97 14.11
CA HIS A 59 -3.78 0.37 14.02
C HIS A 59 -3.78 -0.92 13.19
N ASN A 60 -4.78 -1.78 13.37
CA ASN A 60 -4.96 -3.00 12.58
C ASN A 60 -5.16 -2.65 11.09
N LEU A 61 -6.03 -1.69 10.80
CA LEU A 61 -6.27 -1.27 9.41
C LEU A 61 -5.01 -0.72 8.74
N LEU A 62 -4.29 0.17 9.44
CA LEU A 62 -3.05 0.77 8.94
C LEU A 62 -1.91 -0.25 8.78
N SER A 63 -1.99 -1.41 9.45
CA SER A 63 -1.02 -2.50 9.27
C SER A 63 -1.21 -3.25 7.95
N GLU A 64 -2.44 -3.32 7.44
CA GLU A 64 -2.79 -3.98 6.17
C GLU A 64 -2.78 -2.99 5.00
N SER A 65 -3.25 -1.76 5.25
CA SER A 65 -3.38 -0.68 4.27
C SER A 65 -2.48 0.49 4.68
N PRO A 66 -1.21 0.50 4.23
CA PRO A 66 -0.26 1.52 4.65
C PRO A 66 -0.68 2.94 4.26
N LEU A 67 -0.53 3.89 5.18
CA LEU A 67 -0.89 5.29 4.93
C LEU A 67 0.13 5.96 4.00
N ILE A 68 -0.37 6.68 2.99
CA ILE A 68 0.40 7.53 2.09
C ILE A 68 0.00 8.98 2.33
N ASP A 69 0.92 9.78 2.87
CA ASP A 69 0.73 11.22 3.08
C ASP A 69 1.08 11.99 1.80
N GLY A 70 0.18 12.87 1.35
CA GLY A 70 0.34 13.60 0.09
C GLY A 70 0.96 14.99 0.20
N HIS A 71 1.13 15.53 1.42
CA HIS A 71 1.54 16.92 1.60
C HIS A 71 2.36 17.16 2.87
N ASN A 72 3.64 16.75 2.86
CA ASN A 72 4.53 16.96 4.00
C ASN A 72 5.51 18.13 3.80
N ASP A 73 5.46 19.11 4.70
CA ASP A 73 6.28 20.33 4.70
C ASP A 73 7.69 20.17 5.31
N LEU A 74 8.13 18.94 5.61
CA LEU A 74 9.45 18.70 6.19
C LEU A 74 10.58 19.34 5.38
N ALA A 75 10.52 19.28 4.05
CA ALA A 75 11.53 19.89 3.18
C ALA A 75 11.60 21.42 3.35
N TRP A 76 10.45 22.08 3.54
CA TRP A 76 10.40 23.50 3.85
C TRP A 76 11.02 23.79 5.23
N ASN A 77 10.70 23.00 6.25
CA ASN A 77 11.29 23.18 7.58
C ASN A 77 12.82 23.02 7.58
N VAL A 78 13.35 22.04 6.82
CA VAL A 78 14.78 21.84 6.64
C VAL A 78 15.43 23.06 5.97
N ARG A 79 14.77 23.63 4.94
CA ARG A 79 15.23 24.87 4.31
C ARG A 79 15.28 26.02 5.31
N MET A 80 14.23 26.20 6.11
CA MET A 80 14.12 27.34 7.02
C MET A 80 15.03 27.25 8.24
N PHE A 81 15.20 26.06 8.83
CA PHE A 81 16.00 25.88 10.04
C PHE A 81 17.46 25.57 9.77
N LEU A 82 17.74 24.78 8.73
CA LEU A 82 19.08 24.30 8.46
C LEU A 82 19.70 24.93 7.21
N HIS A 83 18.96 25.76 6.47
CA HIS A 83 19.40 26.30 5.19
C HIS A 83 19.90 25.18 4.26
N ASN A 84 19.14 24.08 4.21
CA ASN A 84 19.44 22.85 3.44
C ASN A 84 20.76 22.13 3.82
N LYS A 85 21.35 22.41 4.99
CA LYS A 85 22.53 21.70 5.49
C LYS A 85 22.14 20.36 6.14
N LEU A 86 22.00 19.32 5.32
CA LEU A 86 21.56 17.99 5.77
C LEU A 86 22.56 17.22 6.65
N HIS A 87 23.84 17.59 6.63
CA HIS A 87 24.88 16.89 7.42
C HIS A 87 24.58 16.91 8.93
N SER A 88 23.94 17.97 9.43
CA SER A 88 23.54 18.10 10.83
C SER A 88 22.08 17.70 11.08
N PHE A 89 21.39 17.15 10.08
CA PHE A 89 19.99 16.76 10.19
C PHE A 89 19.84 15.28 10.48
N ASN A 90 19.46 14.95 11.71
CA ASN A 90 19.15 13.58 12.09
C ASN A 90 17.64 13.36 12.09
N LEU A 91 17.05 12.91 10.98
CA LEU A 91 15.62 12.58 10.94
C LEU A 91 15.27 11.35 11.83
N SER A 92 16.26 10.57 12.24
CA SER A 92 16.06 9.38 13.10
C SER A 92 15.90 9.71 14.58
N SER A 93 16.26 10.92 15.00
CA SER A 93 16.10 11.36 16.39
C SER A 93 14.67 11.80 16.69
N ASP A 94 14.38 12.00 17.98
CA ASP A 94 13.13 12.60 18.44
C ASP A 94 13.25 14.13 18.37
N LEU A 95 12.73 14.71 17.28
CA LEU A 95 12.81 16.14 17.03
C LEU A 95 11.94 16.95 18.02
N THR A 96 11.08 16.33 18.84
CA THR A 96 10.40 17.05 19.94
C THR A 96 11.35 17.50 21.04
N ARG A 97 12.58 16.99 21.07
CA ARG A 97 13.57 17.25 22.12
C ARG A 97 14.80 18.01 21.63
N GLU A 98 14.88 18.26 20.33
CA GLU A 98 16.06 18.86 19.70
C GLU A 98 15.75 20.28 19.24
N LYS A 99 16.61 21.25 19.57
CA LYS A 99 16.53 22.58 19.00
C LYS A 99 17.05 22.57 17.56
N PRO A 100 16.47 23.34 16.63
CA PRO A 100 15.35 24.29 16.82
C PRO A 100 13.95 23.65 16.75
N TRP A 101 13.86 22.37 16.39
CA TRP A 101 12.62 21.65 16.09
C TRP A 101 11.60 21.62 17.23
N MET A 102 12.06 21.38 18.46
CA MET A 102 11.21 21.27 19.65
C MET A 102 10.36 22.51 19.94
N ASN A 103 10.84 23.69 19.52
CA ASN A 103 10.17 24.96 19.74
C ASN A 103 9.38 25.43 18.52
N SER A 104 9.43 24.69 17.42
CA SER A 104 8.76 25.08 16.18
C SER A 104 7.34 24.52 16.14
N PRO A 105 6.31 25.39 15.94
CA PRO A 105 4.94 24.93 15.73
C PRO A 105 4.74 24.28 14.35
N PHE A 106 5.77 24.24 13.51
CA PHE A 106 5.70 23.66 12.16
C PHE A 106 6.42 22.31 12.09
N SER A 107 7.13 21.90 13.14
CA SER A 107 7.91 20.66 13.18
C SER A 107 7.06 19.48 13.67
N HIS A 108 6.39 18.80 12.74
CA HIS A 108 5.54 17.65 13.04
C HIS A 108 6.10 16.30 12.55
N THR A 109 7.18 16.31 11.78
CA THR A 109 7.68 15.11 11.08
C THR A 109 9.04 14.69 11.62
N ASP A 110 9.14 13.47 12.14
CA ASP A 110 10.41 12.74 12.37
C ASP A 110 10.18 11.22 12.24
N LEU A 111 11.24 10.42 12.06
CA LEU A 111 11.09 8.98 11.84
C LEU A 111 10.44 8.25 13.02
N PRO A 112 10.70 8.58 14.30
CA PRO A 112 9.96 7.99 15.41
C PRO A 112 8.44 8.22 15.32
N ARG A 113 7.98 9.45 15.04
CA ARG A 113 6.55 9.77 14.89
C ARG A 113 5.94 9.13 13.64
N LEU A 114 6.65 9.10 12.52
CA LEU A 114 6.17 8.44 11.29
C LEU A 114 5.96 6.94 11.49
N ARG A 115 6.92 6.27 12.16
CA ARG A 115 6.80 4.86 12.52
C ARG A 115 5.64 4.61 13.46
N LYS A 116 5.48 5.44 14.50
CA LYS A 116 4.34 5.36 15.43
C LYS A 116 2.99 5.55 14.72
N GLY A 117 2.94 6.40 13.71
CA GLY A 117 1.75 6.68 12.90
C GLY A 117 1.50 5.71 11.74
N GLN A 118 2.34 4.67 11.55
CA GLN A 118 2.25 3.71 10.44
C GLN A 118 2.19 4.39 9.05
N VAL A 119 2.90 5.50 8.88
CA VAL A 119 3.05 6.19 7.60
C VAL A 119 4.11 5.45 6.78
N ALA A 120 3.71 4.84 5.67
CA ALA A 120 4.62 4.06 4.83
C ALA A 120 5.31 4.90 3.76
N ALA A 121 4.61 5.92 3.25
CA ALA A 121 5.14 6.79 2.22
C ALA A 121 4.68 8.23 2.45
N GLN A 122 5.51 9.16 2.00
CA GLN A 122 5.20 10.58 2.00
C GLN A 122 5.58 11.16 0.65
N VAL A 123 4.70 12.01 0.13
CA VAL A 123 4.97 12.88 -1.00
C VAL A 123 5.03 14.30 -0.46
N SER A 124 6.19 14.93 -0.58
CA SER A 124 6.28 16.37 -0.44
C SER A 124 5.79 17.01 -1.74
N LEU A 125 4.77 17.87 -1.67
CA LEU A 125 4.41 18.68 -2.85
C LEU A 125 5.61 19.55 -3.25
N PRO A 126 5.70 19.98 -4.53
CA PRO A 126 6.68 20.98 -4.92
C PRO A 126 6.56 22.16 -3.97
N ILE A 127 7.66 22.49 -3.29
CA ILE A 127 7.77 23.71 -2.50
C ILE A 127 7.47 24.83 -3.51
N PHE A 128 6.30 25.45 -3.41
CA PHE A 128 6.01 26.67 -4.13
C PHE A 128 7.04 27.69 -3.61
N THR A 129 8.13 27.85 -4.34
CA THR A 129 9.10 28.90 -4.08
C THR A 129 8.35 30.20 -4.26
N GLN A 130 8.00 30.86 -3.16
CA GLN A 130 7.42 32.19 -3.24
C GLN A 130 8.51 33.11 -3.80
N PRO A 131 8.34 33.70 -5.00
CA PRO A 131 9.43 34.38 -5.71
C PRO A 131 10.07 35.53 -4.92
N TRP A 132 9.36 36.08 -3.94
CA TRP A 132 9.85 37.15 -3.07
C TRP A 132 10.68 36.66 -1.88
N LEU A 133 10.54 35.40 -1.45
CA LEU A 133 11.32 34.84 -0.33
C LEU A 133 12.74 34.43 -0.76
N ASP A 134 12.94 34.09 -2.03
CA ASP A 134 14.26 33.70 -2.56
C ASP A 134 15.25 34.87 -2.65
N ARG A 135 14.77 36.12 -2.66
CA ARG A 135 15.63 37.33 -2.71
C ARG A 135 16.21 37.76 -1.37
N ALA A 136 15.75 37.18 -0.25
CA ALA A 136 16.16 37.58 1.10
C ALA A 136 17.29 36.70 1.67
N VAL A 137 17.81 35.72 0.91
CA VAL A 137 18.79 34.73 1.39
C VAL A 137 20.04 34.68 0.50
N VAL A 138 20.43 35.82 -0.08
CA VAL A 138 21.75 36.01 -0.70
C VAL A 138 22.59 36.93 0.18
#